data_AF-A0A2G1WVW7-F1
#
_entry.id   AF-A0A2G1WVW7-F1
#
_cell.length_a   1.000
_cell.length_b   1.000
_cell.length_c   1.000
_cell.angle_alpha   90.00
_cell.angle_beta   90.00
_cell.angle_gamma   90.00
#
_symmetry.space_group_name_H-M   'P 1'
#
loop_
_entity.id
_entity.type
_entity.pdbx_description
1 polymer ?
#
loop_
_entity_poly.entity_id
_entity_poly.type
_entity_poly.pdbx_seq_one_letter_code
_entity_poly.pdbx_strand_id
1 'polypeptide(L)'
;TFKAELPSQARSAVQQYRKILDPPTEEWPVFPTQHAPSLYECARTELGNRVDSLEAELEADGPDAVLRRYEISPPSITTETVRNIFRRLCKEGEIPVEGEHEYLKPHGARRGAGEALYRAEGASAAQRALRHEDPSTTSKMYSHIEASEQAEVASDAFEKIDEQTTTADDVS
;
A
#
# COMPACT_ATOMS: atom_id res chain seq x y z
N THR A 1 5.19 18.85 7.88
CA THR A 1 5.52 18.64 6.45
C THR A 1 5.67 17.16 6.13
N PHE A 2 4.71 16.56 5.41
CA PHE A 2 4.81 15.17 4.94
C PHE A 2 6.03 15.01 4.02
N LYS A 3 7.07 14.35 4.52
CA LYS A 3 8.35 14.16 3.82
C LYS A 3 8.43 12.79 3.11
N ALA A 4 7.29 12.32 2.60
CA ALA A 4 7.23 11.23 1.65
C ALA A 4 6.53 11.76 0.40
N GLU A 5 7.24 11.76 -0.73
CA GLU A 5 6.67 12.18 -2.01
C GLU A 5 5.67 11.12 -2.47
N LEU A 6 4.40 11.29 -2.07
CA LEU A 6 3.31 10.45 -2.54
C LEU A 6 3.08 10.70 -4.04
N PRO A 7 2.72 9.67 -4.82
CA PRO A 7 2.21 9.84 -6.18
C PRO A 7 1.05 10.83 -6.18
N SER A 8 0.94 11.68 -7.21
CA SER A 8 -0.09 12.72 -7.29
C SER A 8 -1.51 12.14 -7.15
N GLN A 9 -1.71 10.92 -7.64
CA GLN A 9 -2.95 10.15 -7.54
C GLN A 9 -3.38 9.88 -6.09
N ALA A 10 -2.41 9.72 -5.17
CA ALA A 10 -2.68 9.47 -3.75
C ALA A 10 -2.78 10.75 -2.91
N ARG A 11 -2.21 11.88 -3.39
CA ARG A 11 -2.12 13.13 -2.61
C ARG A 11 -3.49 13.65 -2.19
N SER A 12 -4.43 13.73 -3.11
CA SER A 12 -5.77 14.27 -2.83
C SER A 12 -6.50 13.47 -1.74
N ALA A 13 -6.47 12.13 -1.85
CA ALA A 13 -7.09 11.25 -0.88
C ALA A 13 -6.48 11.40 0.52
N VAL A 14 -5.14 11.44 0.62
CA VAL A 14 -4.45 11.63 1.90
C VAL A 14 -4.71 13.03 2.47
N GLN A 15 -4.76 14.07 1.65
CA GLN A 15 -5.10 15.43 2.09
C GLN A 15 -6.54 15.53 2.61
N GLN A 16 -7.50 14.93 1.89
CA GLN A 16 -8.89 14.88 2.33
C GLN A 16 -9.01 14.11 3.64
N TYR A 17 -8.33 12.97 3.74
CA TYR A 17 -8.31 12.19 4.97
C TYR A 17 -7.72 12.98 6.14
N ARG A 18 -6.61 13.72 5.95
CA ARG A 18 -6.05 14.60 6.99
C ARG A 18 -7.07 15.65 7.47
N LYS A 19 -7.85 16.23 6.55
CA LYS A 19 -8.91 17.19 6.92
C LYS A 19 -10.02 16.57 7.75
N ILE A 20 -10.42 15.33 7.42
CA ILE A 20 -11.43 14.59 8.19
C ILE A 20 -10.88 14.16 9.55
N LEU A 21 -9.62 13.73 9.58
CA LEU A 21 -8.96 13.30 10.80
C LEU A 21 -8.76 14.46 11.78
N ASP A 22 -8.57 15.68 11.27
CA ASP A 22 -8.36 16.92 12.02
C ASP A 22 -7.39 16.71 13.20
N PRO A 23 -6.11 16.38 12.92
CA PRO A 23 -5.17 16.03 13.97
C PRO A 23 -4.82 17.27 14.80
N PRO A 24 -4.79 17.19 16.15
CA PRO A 24 -4.48 18.33 17.01
C PRO A 24 -3.01 18.77 16.88
N THR A 25 -2.11 17.87 16.46
CA THR A 25 -0.68 18.17 16.29
C THR A 25 -0.14 17.62 14.97
N GLU A 26 1.03 18.13 14.54
CA GLU A 26 1.73 17.61 13.36
C GLU A 26 2.32 16.21 13.58
N GLU A 27 2.61 15.84 14.83
CA GLU A 27 3.13 14.53 15.22
C GLU A 27 2.04 13.45 15.31
N TRP A 28 0.78 13.82 15.04
CA TRP A 28 -0.30 12.86 14.99
C TRP A 28 -0.07 11.89 13.82
N PRO A 29 -0.19 10.58 14.03
CA PRO A 29 0.04 9.61 12.97
C PRO A 29 -0.94 9.83 11.82
N VAL A 30 -0.47 9.55 10.59
CA VAL A 30 -1.31 9.63 9.39
C VAL A 30 -2.52 8.74 9.56
N PHE A 31 -2.31 7.49 9.96
CA PHE A 31 -3.35 6.50 10.21
C PHE A 31 -3.28 6.09 11.69
N PRO A 32 -3.94 6.80 12.61
CA PRO A 32 -4.03 6.38 14.00
C PRO A 32 -4.77 5.06 14.11
N THR A 33 -4.41 4.26 15.11
CA THR A 33 -5.19 3.09 15.47
C THR A 33 -6.57 3.48 16.02
N GLN A 34 -7.59 2.68 15.74
CA GLN A 34 -8.90 2.76 16.41
C GLN A 34 -9.09 1.61 17.40
N HIS A 35 -8.01 0.88 17.71
CA HIS A 35 -8.06 -0.22 18.67
C HIS A 35 -8.17 0.35 20.10
N ALA A 36 -9.39 0.34 20.64
CA ALA A 36 -9.69 0.95 21.93
C ALA A 36 -8.73 0.53 23.06
N PRO A 37 -8.36 -0.76 23.26
CA PRO A 37 -7.40 -1.14 24.29
C PRO A 37 -6.06 -0.41 24.17
N SER A 38 -5.54 -0.25 22.94
CA SER A 38 -4.28 0.47 22.71
C SER A 38 -4.41 1.96 22.99
N LEU A 39 -5.58 2.56 22.77
CA LEU A 39 -5.82 3.96 23.08
C LEU A 39 -5.93 4.19 24.60
N TYR A 40 -6.63 3.32 25.32
CA TYR A 40 -6.69 3.34 26.78
C TYR A 40 -5.31 3.16 27.41
N GLU A 41 -4.53 2.19 26.92
CA GLU A 41 -3.16 1.96 27.38
C GLU A 41 -2.27 3.19 27.14
N CYS A 42 -2.34 3.78 25.95
CA CYS A 42 -1.62 5.01 25.61
C CYS A 42 -2.00 6.16 26.56
N ALA A 43 -3.30 6.40 26.77
CA ALA A 43 -3.76 7.46 27.66
C ALA A 43 -3.27 7.25 29.10
N ARG A 44 -3.38 6.03 29.64
CA ARG A 44 -2.92 5.72 31.00
C ARG A 44 -1.41 5.87 31.16
N THR A 45 -0.63 5.43 30.18
CA THR A 45 0.83 5.58 30.20
C THR A 45 1.25 7.05 30.14
N GLU A 46 0.66 7.83 29.24
CA GLU A 46 1.10 9.21 28.97
C GLU A 46 0.51 10.25 29.94
N LEU A 47 -0.66 9.97 30.53
CA LEU A 47 -1.42 10.94 31.34
C LEU A 47 -1.67 10.47 32.79
N GLY A 48 -1.47 9.19 33.11
CA GLY A 48 -1.87 8.61 34.41
C GLY A 48 -1.24 9.28 35.63
N ASN A 49 -0.06 9.89 35.48
CA ASN A 49 0.62 10.64 36.55
C ASN A 49 0.44 12.16 36.44
N ARG A 50 -0.31 12.65 35.45
CA ARG A 50 -0.46 14.08 35.12
C ARG A 50 -1.88 14.59 35.30
N VAL A 51 -2.87 13.69 35.27
CA VAL A 51 -4.29 14.03 35.29
C VAL A 51 -4.99 13.16 36.33
N ASP A 52 -5.33 13.75 37.48
CA ASP A 52 -5.96 13.02 38.60
C ASP A 52 -7.35 12.49 38.22
N SER A 53 -8.07 13.17 37.31
CA SER A 53 -9.40 12.80 36.81
C SER A 53 -9.37 11.82 35.63
N LEU A 54 -8.21 11.28 35.24
CA LEU A 54 -8.05 10.57 33.97
C LEU A 54 -9.09 9.45 33.76
N GLU A 55 -9.27 8.56 34.73
CA GLU A 55 -10.22 7.44 34.56
C GLU A 55 -11.68 7.92 34.43
N ALA A 56 -12.05 9.02 35.11
CA ALA A 56 -13.39 9.59 34.97
C ALA A 56 -13.59 10.23 33.58
N GLU A 57 -12.56 10.89 33.04
CA GLU A 57 -12.60 11.45 31.68
C GLU A 57 -12.62 10.35 30.61
N LEU A 58 -11.81 9.30 30.79
CA LEU A 58 -11.78 8.15 29.89
C LEU A 58 -13.11 7.40 29.84
N GLU A 59 -13.84 7.33 30.95
CA GLU A 59 -15.18 6.75 31.01
C GLU A 59 -16.24 7.67 30.38
N ALA A 60 -16.16 8.98 30.64
CA ALA A 60 -17.15 9.94 30.15
C ALA A 60 -17.04 10.20 28.65
N ASP A 61 -15.83 10.40 28.15
CA ASP A 61 -15.57 10.90 26.78
C ASP A 61 -14.95 9.84 25.86
N GLY A 62 -14.37 8.78 26.43
CA GLY A 62 -13.61 7.79 25.69
C GLY A 62 -12.17 8.21 25.37
N PRO A 63 -11.30 7.25 25.01
CA PRO A 63 -9.86 7.50 24.94
C PRO A 63 -9.44 8.37 23.75
N ASP A 64 -10.14 8.34 22.61
CA ASP A 64 -9.80 9.21 21.47
C ASP A 64 -9.98 10.69 21.80
N ALA A 65 -11.10 11.04 22.43
CA ALA A 65 -11.40 12.42 22.84
C ALA A 65 -10.41 12.92 23.89
N VAL A 66 -10.07 12.08 24.87
CA VAL A 66 -9.05 12.40 25.89
C VAL A 66 -7.68 12.60 25.26
N LEU A 67 -7.21 11.69 24.42
CA LEU A 67 -5.92 11.83 23.74
C LEU A 67 -5.86 13.10 22.89
N ARG A 68 -6.93 13.44 22.17
CA ARG A 68 -7.02 14.68 21.39
C ARG A 68 -6.96 15.93 22.26
N ARG A 69 -7.72 15.95 23.37
CA ARG A 69 -7.77 17.08 24.32
C ARG A 69 -6.41 17.40 24.91
N TYR A 70 -5.64 16.37 25.25
CA TYR A 70 -4.30 16.50 25.83
C TYR A 70 -3.17 16.46 24.80
N GLU A 71 -3.51 16.51 23.51
CA GLU A 71 -2.57 16.51 22.39
C GLU A 71 -1.57 15.31 22.41
N ILE A 72 -2.01 14.16 22.94
CA ILE A 72 -1.21 12.94 23.01
C ILE A 72 -1.41 12.13 21.73
N SER A 73 -0.34 11.99 20.94
CA SER A 73 -0.38 11.19 19.72
C SER A 73 -0.67 9.71 20.02
N PRO A 74 -1.74 9.12 19.45
CA PRO A 74 -2.00 7.70 19.59
C PRO A 74 -0.99 6.86 18.79
N PRO A 75 -0.92 5.54 19.04
CA PRO A 75 -0.17 4.64 18.19
C PRO A 75 -0.69 4.65 16.74
N SER A 76 0.21 4.43 15.78
CA SER A 76 -0.18 4.18 14.38
C SER A 76 -0.89 2.83 14.25
N ILE A 77 -1.72 2.70 13.22
CA ILE A 77 -2.30 1.42 12.82
C ILE A 77 -1.19 0.39 12.50
N THR A 78 -1.41 -0.87 12.88
CA THR A 78 -0.47 -1.95 12.58
C THR A 78 -0.77 -2.58 11.22
N THR A 79 0.23 -3.23 10.62
CA THR A 79 0.05 -4.00 9.38
C THR A 79 -0.98 -5.13 9.56
N GLU A 80 -1.09 -5.72 10.75
CA GLU A 80 -2.09 -6.74 11.03
C GLU A 80 -3.50 -6.17 11.02
N THR A 81 -3.70 -5.00 11.64
CA THR A 81 -4.98 -4.29 11.58
C THR A 81 -5.36 -3.97 10.13
N VAL A 82 -4.42 -3.52 9.31
CA VAL A 82 -4.64 -3.27 7.87
C VAL A 82 -5.06 -4.56 7.14
N ARG A 83 -4.38 -5.68 7.39
CA ARG A 83 -4.76 -6.99 6.80
C ARG A 83 -6.18 -7.40 7.17
N ASN A 84 -6.58 -7.19 8.42
CA ASN A 84 -7.92 -7.54 8.89
C ASN A 84 -9.01 -6.64 8.29
N ILE A 85 -8.72 -5.34 8.11
CA ILE A 85 -9.59 -4.43 7.36
C ILE A 85 -9.76 -4.93 5.91
N PHE A 86 -8.68 -5.30 5.23
CA PHE A 86 -8.75 -5.75 3.84
C PHE A 86 -9.53 -7.07 3.72
N ARG A 87 -9.34 -8.02 4.64
CA ARG A 87 -10.16 -9.24 4.73
C ARG A 87 -11.64 -8.92 4.82
N ARG A 88 -11.99 -8.05 5.78
CA ARG A 88 -13.38 -7.65 6.02
C ARG A 88 -13.99 -6.97 4.79
N LEU A 89 -13.29 -5.99 4.22
CA LEU A 89 -13.78 -5.23 3.06
C LEU A 89 -13.91 -6.10 1.80
N CYS A 90 -12.97 -7.02 1.54
CA CYS A 90 -13.10 -7.93 0.39
C CYS A 90 -14.29 -8.87 0.57
N LYS A 91 -14.50 -9.38 1.79
CA LYS A 91 -15.63 -10.25 2.12
C LYS A 91 -16.97 -9.50 2.01
N GLU A 92 -17.07 -8.32 2.62
CA GLU A 92 -18.30 -7.50 2.62
C GLU A 92 -18.62 -6.95 1.23
N GLY A 93 -17.60 -6.58 0.45
CA GLY A 93 -17.76 -6.06 -0.90
C GLY A 93 -17.88 -7.13 -1.98
N GLU A 94 -17.92 -8.41 -1.61
CA GLU A 94 -17.93 -9.57 -2.53
C GLU A 94 -16.88 -9.45 -3.64
N ILE A 95 -15.70 -8.89 -3.31
CA ILE A 95 -14.66 -8.63 -4.28
C ILE A 95 -14.08 -9.98 -4.72
N PRO A 96 -14.13 -10.34 -6.02
CA PRO A 96 -13.50 -11.56 -6.49
C PRO A 96 -12.00 -11.46 -6.29
N VAL A 97 -11.42 -12.43 -5.58
CA VAL A 97 -9.98 -12.52 -5.34
C VAL A 97 -9.47 -13.79 -6.00
N GLU A 98 -8.53 -13.63 -6.93
CA GLU A 98 -7.88 -14.73 -7.63
C GLU A 98 -6.65 -15.23 -6.84
N GLY A 99 -6.37 -16.53 -6.94
CA GLY A 99 -5.22 -17.18 -6.31
C GLY A 99 -5.50 -17.83 -4.95
N GLU A 100 -4.43 -18.11 -4.19
CA GLU A 100 -4.48 -18.87 -2.93
C GLU A 100 -4.93 -18.07 -1.69
N HIS A 101 -5.38 -16.83 -1.88
CA HIS A 101 -5.70 -15.93 -0.75
C HIS A 101 -7.16 -15.48 -0.82
N GLU A 102 -7.82 -15.45 0.34
CA GLU A 102 -9.24 -15.09 0.47
C GLU A 102 -9.50 -13.58 0.41
N TYR A 103 -8.45 -12.76 0.25
CA TYR A 103 -8.56 -11.29 0.24
C TYR A 103 -7.37 -10.64 -0.49
N LEU A 104 -7.59 -9.44 -1.02
CA LEU A 104 -6.51 -8.62 -1.58
C LEU A 104 -5.51 -8.28 -0.48
N LYS A 105 -4.24 -8.68 -0.63
CA LYS A 105 -3.19 -8.34 0.36
C LYS A 105 -2.58 -6.97 0.04
N PRO A 106 -2.13 -6.20 1.05
CA PRO A 106 -1.35 -4.98 0.81
C PRO A 106 -0.12 -5.20 -0.09
N HIS A 107 0.52 -6.37 0.04
CA HIS A 107 1.63 -6.75 -0.84
C HIS A 107 1.19 -6.97 -2.30
N GLY A 108 -0.03 -7.46 -2.53
CA GLY A 108 -0.61 -7.58 -3.87
C GLY A 108 -0.86 -6.22 -4.51
N ALA A 109 -1.39 -5.26 -3.75
CA ALA A 109 -1.57 -3.88 -4.23
C ALA A 109 -0.22 -3.22 -4.60
N ARG A 110 0.82 -3.42 -3.77
CA ARG A 110 2.18 -2.94 -4.09
C ARG A 110 2.74 -3.60 -5.35
N ARG A 111 2.55 -4.92 -5.53
CA ARG A 111 2.96 -5.63 -6.75
C ARG A 111 2.29 -5.09 -7.99
N GLY A 112 0.96 -4.92 -7.97
CA GLY A 112 0.20 -4.40 -9.12
C GLY A 112 0.63 -2.97 -9.50
N ALA A 113 0.85 -2.08 -8.51
CA ALA A 113 1.39 -0.75 -8.78
C ALA A 113 2.81 -0.80 -9.38
N GLY A 114 3.64 -1.71 -8.88
CA GLY A 114 4.99 -1.96 -9.41
C GLY A 114 4.98 -2.49 -10.84
N GLU A 115 4.09 -3.42 -11.14
CA GLU A 115 3.89 -3.98 -12.48
C GLU A 115 3.43 -2.93 -13.48
N ALA A 116 2.45 -2.10 -13.10
CA ALA A 116 2.00 -0.99 -13.94
C ALA A 116 3.16 -0.04 -14.27
N LEU A 117 4.01 0.26 -13.29
CA LEU A 117 5.18 1.11 -13.51
C LEU A 117 6.27 0.40 -14.34
N TYR A 118 6.46 -0.90 -14.15
CA TYR A 118 7.37 -1.72 -14.97
C TYR A 118 6.96 -1.67 -16.44
N ARG A 119 5.68 -1.92 -16.75
CA ARG A 119 5.17 -1.91 -18.12
C ARG A 119 5.26 -0.52 -18.77
N ALA A 120 5.11 0.55 -17.99
CA ALA A 120 5.14 1.92 -18.50
C ALA A 120 6.56 2.48 -18.68
N GLU A 121 7.47 2.19 -17.75
CA GLU A 121 8.76 2.91 -17.62
C GLU A 121 9.97 1.95 -17.49
N GLY A 122 9.73 0.64 -17.58
CA GLY A 122 10.75 -0.41 -17.51
C GLY A 122 11.27 -0.75 -16.11
N ALA A 123 12.08 -1.80 -16.05
CA ALA A 123 12.60 -2.41 -14.81
C ALA A 123 13.28 -1.42 -13.85
N SER A 124 14.11 -0.53 -14.41
CA SER A 124 14.91 0.42 -13.63
C SER A 124 14.04 1.45 -12.91
N ALA A 125 12.98 1.96 -13.56
CA ALA A 125 12.05 2.90 -12.94
C ALA A 125 11.20 2.23 -11.87
N ALA A 126 10.69 1.02 -12.14
CA ALA A 126 9.93 0.23 -11.18
C ALA A 126 10.73 -0.07 -9.90
N GLN A 127 11.98 -0.49 -10.05
CA GLN A 127 12.86 -0.77 -8.92
C GLN A 127 13.11 0.47 -8.05
N ARG A 128 13.42 1.62 -8.66
CA ARG A 128 13.66 2.88 -7.94
C ARG A 128 12.43 3.35 -7.16
N ALA A 129 11.26 3.28 -7.78
CA ALA A 129 10.02 3.74 -7.15
C ALA A 129 9.59 2.83 -5.99
N LEU A 130 9.78 1.53 -6.11
CA LEU A 130 9.45 0.58 -5.06
C LEU A 130 10.51 0.49 -3.95
N ARG A 131 11.70 1.09 -4.14
CA ARG A 131 12.83 1.07 -3.19
C ARG A 131 13.12 -0.33 -2.65
N HIS A 132 13.15 -1.33 -3.54
CA HIS A 132 13.64 -2.64 -3.14
C HIS A 132 15.12 -2.54 -2.79
N GLU A 133 15.49 -3.04 -1.61
CA GLU A 133 16.88 -3.03 -1.11
C GLU A 133 17.81 -3.86 -1.99
N ASP A 134 17.25 -4.85 -2.73
CA ASP A 134 17.99 -5.73 -3.64
C ASP A 134 17.36 -5.70 -5.07
N PRO A 135 18.14 -5.33 -6.11
CA PRO A 135 17.74 -5.40 -7.52
C PRO A 135 17.22 -6.77 -7.98
N SER A 136 17.74 -7.86 -7.42
CA SER A 136 17.35 -9.23 -7.78
C SER A 136 15.89 -9.56 -7.39
N THR A 137 15.32 -8.82 -6.44
CA THR A 137 13.90 -8.96 -6.05
C THR A 137 12.99 -8.47 -7.17
N THR A 138 13.35 -7.39 -7.85
CA THR A 138 12.61 -6.87 -9.00
C THR A 138 12.71 -7.82 -10.19
N SER A 139 13.92 -8.29 -10.53
CA SER A 139 14.13 -9.23 -11.64
C SER A 139 13.37 -10.56 -11.44
N LYS A 140 13.34 -11.14 -10.23
CA LYS A 140 12.55 -12.36 -9.95
C LYS A 140 11.03 -12.14 -9.96
N MET A 141 10.57 -10.96 -9.58
CA MET A 141 9.12 -10.65 -9.51
C MET A 141 8.54 -10.35 -10.90
N TYR A 142 9.37 -9.88 -11.83
CA TYR A 142 8.96 -9.49 -13.18
C TYR A 142 9.52 -10.40 -14.28
N SER A 143 10.26 -11.46 -13.95
CA SER A 143 10.77 -12.43 -14.93
C SER A 143 9.67 -13.07 -15.77
N HIS A 144 8.45 -13.21 -15.24
CA HIS A 144 7.31 -13.70 -16.03
C HIS A 144 6.82 -12.69 -17.06
N ILE A 145 6.94 -11.38 -16.78
CA ILE A 145 6.62 -10.32 -17.73
C ILE A 145 7.73 -10.24 -18.78
N GLU A 146 9.00 -10.23 -18.37
CA GLU A 146 10.14 -10.29 -19.30
C GLU A 146 10.07 -11.53 -20.18
N ALA A 147 9.71 -12.70 -19.64
CA ALA A 147 9.56 -13.93 -20.42
C ALA A 147 8.39 -13.84 -21.42
N SER A 148 7.27 -13.21 -21.04
CA SER A 148 6.14 -13.00 -21.96
C SER A 148 6.49 -11.99 -23.05
N GLU A 149 7.15 -10.88 -22.71
CA GLU A 149 7.61 -9.87 -23.67
C GLU A 149 8.69 -10.46 -24.60
N GLN A 150 9.61 -11.26 -24.08
CA GLN A 150 10.60 -11.99 -24.89
C GLN A 150 9.96 -13.06 -25.78
N ALA A 151 8.92 -13.74 -25.31
CA ALA A 151 8.18 -14.69 -26.12
C ALA A 151 7.48 -14.00 -27.28
N GLU A 152 6.83 -12.85 -27.06
CA GLU A 152 6.21 -12.07 -28.14
C GLU A 152 7.25 -11.53 -29.12
N VAL A 153 8.37 -10.99 -28.63
CA VAL A 153 9.47 -10.53 -29.50
C VAL A 153 10.08 -11.69 -30.30
N ALA A 154 10.19 -12.88 -29.71
CA ALA A 154 10.66 -14.07 -30.41
C ALA A 154 9.64 -14.53 -31.46
N SER A 155 8.35 -14.56 -31.14
CA SER A 155 7.27 -14.87 -32.09
C SER A 155 7.29 -13.91 -33.28
N ASP A 156 7.36 -12.59 -33.03
CA ASP A 156 7.48 -11.56 -34.08
C ASP A 156 8.73 -11.74 -34.96
N ALA A 157 9.83 -12.22 -34.38
CA ALA A 157 11.06 -12.48 -35.12
C ALA A 157 10.94 -13.74 -35.98
N PHE A 158 10.31 -14.79 -35.48
CA PHE A 158 10.05 -16.01 -36.25
C PHE A 158 9.07 -15.76 -37.40
N GLU A 159 8.00 -15.01 -37.19
CA GLU A 159 7.05 -14.63 -38.25
C GLU A 159 7.76 -13.88 -39.40
N LYS A 160 8.64 -12.93 -39.09
CA LYS A 160 9.42 -12.20 -40.11
C LYS A 160 10.38 -13.09 -40.90
N ILE A 161 10.93 -14.13 -40.27
CA ILE A 161 11.81 -15.10 -40.94
C ILE A 161 11.00 -16.00 -41.87
N ASP A 162 9.81 -16.44 -41.43
CA ASP A 162 8.91 -17.26 -42.24
C ASP A 162 8.38 -16.50 -43.47
N GLU A 163 8.04 -15.22 -43.31
CA GLU A 163 7.64 -14.32 -44.41
C GLU A 163 8.78 -14.12 -45.43
N GLN A 164 10.02 -13.95 -44.96
CA GLN A 164 11.19 -13.83 -45.85
C GLN A 164 11.47 -15.14 -46.61
N THR A 165 11.25 -16.29 -45.97
CA THR A 165 11.46 -17.60 -46.59
C THR A 165 10.40 -17.91 -47.65
N THR A 166 9.13 -17.55 -47.40
CA THR A 166 8.06 -17.74 -48.40
C THR A 166 8.22 -16.83 -49.62
N THR A 167 8.77 -15.62 -49.47
CA THR A 167 9.06 -14.74 -50.62
C THR A 167 10.25 -15.19 -51.46
N ALA A 168 11.15 -16.03 -50.92
CA ALA A 168 12.31 -16.54 -51.64
C ALA A 168 11.98 -17.80 -52.48
N ASP A 169 11.05 -18.64 -52.02
CA ASP A 169 10.62 -19.86 -52.73
C ASP A 169 9.59 -19.60 -53.85
N ASP A 170 8.94 -18.44 -53.90
CA ASP A 170 7.99 -18.05 -54.98
C ASP A 170 8.67 -17.34 -56.17
N VAL A 171 10.00 -17.19 -56.14
CA VAL A 171 10.80 -16.53 -57.19
C VAL A 171 11.78 -17.49 -57.89
N SER A 172 11.75 -18.80 -57.57
CA SER A 172 12.69 -19.78 -58.11
C SER A 172 12.09 -20.78 -59.11
#